data_AF-A0A7W0V7B9-F1
#
_entry.id   AF-A0A7W0V7B9-F1
#
_cell.length_a   1.000
_cell.length_b   1.000
_cell.length_c   1.000
_cell.angle_alpha   90.00
_cell.angle_beta   90.00
_cell.angle_gamma   90.00
#
_symmetry.space_group_name_H-M   'P 1'
#
loop_
_entity.id
_entity.type
_entity.pdbx_description
1 polymer ?
#
loop_
_entity_poly.entity_id
_entity_poly.type
_entity_poly.pdbx_seq_one_letter_code
_entity_poly.pdbx_strand_id
1 'polypeptide(L)'
;MADLIAFSPEFTSDQRQDLLEILDPIARLRRLSVLIQKRLDVLNLRAQIQTEAQAGMDKQQREYYLREQLRAIQKELGEAGTEAAVATELREKIDAAGMPEEVKAKALVQLERLEQQHPFSPEIGVIRGYLDWLIDLPWAVETEDRLELLEAARVLDEDHYGLEKVKERIIEYIAVRKLAGDKLRAPILCFVGPPGVGKTSLGRSIARAIGRNYVRMSLGGVRDEAEIRGHRRTYVGAMPGRVIKALKDAKSRNPVLVLDEIDKVGSDAFRGDPSSALLEVLDPEQNITFSDHYLEVPFDLSKVIFITTANMLEPIPPALRDRMEIIEVTGYTEVEKMAIGRQFLLPKTLASHGLEAEQLVVTDDGLRRLIREYTEESGVRNLEREIGSLCRKVARILAGDDPPASITVDAAQVSDYLGVPKYDYGLAEEQDEVGVATGAAVTSVGGDLLGIEVLIMPGKGDLILTGQLGDVMQESARAALSYARARTSDYGLAPGYFDGHNIHVHVPAGAIPKDGPSAGITMA
;
A
#
# COMPACT_ATOMS: atom_id res chain seq x y z
N MET A 1 20.53 80.50 22.62
CA MET A 1 19.34 79.95 21.92
C MET A 1 19.75 79.04 20.77
N ALA A 2 20.63 79.48 19.85
CA ALA A 2 21.18 78.62 18.80
C ALA A 2 21.90 77.37 19.35
N ASP A 3 22.73 77.54 20.40
CA ASP A 3 23.50 76.42 20.97
C ASP A 3 22.63 75.40 21.71
N LEU A 4 21.46 75.82 22.20
CA LEU A 4 20.49 74.97 22.92
C LEU A 4 19.71 74.07 21.94
N ILE A 5 19.44 74.59 20.73
CA ILE A 5 18.77 73.83 19.66
C ILE A 5 19.77 72.93 18.93
N ALA A 6 21.01 73.37 18.73
CA ALA A 6 22.07 72.58 18.10
C ALA A 6 22.44 71.30 18.88
N PHE A 7 22.13 71.26 20.19
CA PHE A 7 22.30 70.08 21.04
C PHE A 7 21.26 68.97 20.77
N SER A 8 20.24 69.22 19.95
CA SER A 8 19.27 68.18 19.54
C SER A 8 19.99 67.00 18.86
N PRO A 9 19.61 65.73 19.16
CA PRO A 9 20.22 64.53 18.59
C PRO A 9 20.11 64.44 17.06
N GLU A 10 19.30 65.28 16.44
CA GLU A 10 18.95 65.25 15.01
C GLU A 10 19.97 65.91 14.07
N PHE A 11 20.94 66.67 14.60
CA PHE A 11 22.01 67.29 13.82
C PHE A 11 23.25 66.40 13.74
N THR A 12 23.86 66.30 12.55
CA THR A 12 25.12 65.57 12.38
C THR A 12 26.28 66.32 13.04
N SER A 13 27.37 65.60 13.35
CA SER A 13 28.56 66.19 13.99
C SER A 13 29.12 67.36 13.18
N ASP A 14 29.17 67.22 11.85
CA ASP A 14 29.68 68.27 10.95
C ASP A 14 28.81 69.53 10.98
N GLN A 15 27.48 69.37 11.03
CA GLN A 15 26.55 70.50 11.11
C GLN A 15 26.63 71.24 12.44
N ARG A 16 26.90 70.52 13.53
CA ARG A 16 27.13 71.14 14.85
C ARG A 16 28.43 71.94 14.86
N GLN A 17 29.49 71.39 14.26
CA GLN A 17 30.76 72.07 14.12
C GLN A 17 30.62 73.36 13.29
N ASP A 18 29.97 73.28 12.12
CA ASP A 18 29.65 74.42 11.24
C ASP A 18 28.96 75.57 12.00
N LEU A 19 28.03 75.24 12.91
CA LEU A 19 27.30 76.23 13.70
C LEU A 19 28.15 76.85 14.81
N LEU A 20 29.04 76.09 15.43
CA LEU A 20 29.92 76.56 16.50
C LEU A 20 31.02 77.50 15.99
N GLU A 21 31.46 77.32 14.74
CA GLU A 21 32.49 78.15 14.09
C GLU A 21 31.99 79.57 13.74
N ILE A 22 30.67 79.77 13.60
CA ILE A 22 30.10 81.08 13.24
C ILE A 22 29.96 81.95 14.49
N LEU A 23 30.93 82.82 14.78
CA LEU A 23 30.94 83.64 16.01
C LEU A 23 29.83 84.73 16.05
N ASP A 24 29.32 85.18 14.91
CA ASP A 24 28.21 86.15 14.86
C ASP A 24 26.86 85.49 15.21
N PRO A 25 26.17 85.92 16.29
CA PRO A 25 24.91 85.31 16.71
C PRO A 25 23.79 85.37 15.67
N ILE A 26 23.74 86.44 14.86
CA ILE A 26 22.68 86.63 13.86
C ILE A 26 22.92 85.70 12.66
N ALA A 27 24.15 85.64 12.16
CA ALA A 27 24.54 84.69 11.11
C ALA A 27 24.33 83.23 11.55
N ARG A 28 24.66 82.89 12.80
CA ARG A 28 24.46 81.55 13.36
C ARG A 28 22.98 81.16 13.41
N LEU A 29 22.09 82.06 13.84
CA LEU A 29 20.64 81.83 13.85
C LEU A 29 20.05 81.67 12.44
N ARG A 30 20.52 82.45 11.45
CA ARG A 30 20.10 82.28 10.05
C ARG A 30 20.52 80.93 9.49
N ARG A 31 21.75 80.50 9.77
CA ARG A 31 22.25 79.18 9.34
C ARG A 31 21.45 78.05 9.97
N LEU A 32 21.16 78.15 11.28
CA LEU A 32 20.34 77.19 11.99
C LEU A 32 18.91 77.13 11.42
N SER A 33 18.30 78.27 11.09
CA SER A 33 16.97 78.33 10.46
C SER A 33 16.92 77.58 9.13
N VAL A 34 17.95 77.71 8.29
CA VAL A 34 18.04 76.96 7.01
C VAL A 34 18.16 75.45 7.25
N LEU A 35 18.94 75.03 8.24
CA LEU A 35 19.09 73.61 8.58
C LEU A 35 17.77 73.01 9.12
N ILE A 36 17.08 73.76 9.99
CA ILE A 36 15.76 73.37 10.51
C ILE A 36 14.73 73.31 9.39
N GLN A 37 14.73 74.27 8.46
CA GLN A 37 13.79 74.29 7.33
C GLN A 37 13.98 73.06 6.44
N LYS A 38 15.23 72.75 6.04
CA LYS A 38 15.53 71.53 5.29
C LYS A 38 15.07 70.27 6.02
N ARG A 39 15.15 70.26 7.35
CA ARG A 39 14.71 69.12 8.15
C ARG A 39 13.19 68.99 8.20
N LEU A 40 12.49 70.10 8.36
CA LEU A 40 11.03 70.17 8.25
C LEU A 40 10.55 69.67 6.90
N ASP A 41 11.22 70.06 5.81
CA ASP A 41 10.86 69.62 4.46
C ASP A 41 11.01 68.10 4.30
N VAL A 42 12.08 67.51 4.84
CA VAL A 42 12.28 66.03 4.85
C VAL A 42 11.22 65.32 5.70
N LEU A 43 10.86 65.89 6.86
CA LEU A 43 9.81 65.31 7.73
C LEU A 43 8.43 65.37 7.06
N ASN A 44 8.10 66.49 6.41
CA ASN A 44 6.87 66.64 5.66
C ASN A 44 6.81 65.68 4.47
N LEU A 45 7.92 65.51 3.74
CA LEU A 45 8.01 64.55 2.64
C LEU A 45 7.81 63.11 3.14
N ARG A 46 8.42 62.75 4.28
CA ARG A 46 8.19 61.43 4.93
C ARG A 46 6.73 61.23 5.33
N ALA A 47 6.11 62.23 5.95
CA ALA A 47 4.71 62.17 6.33
C ALA A 47 3.80 62.04 5.10
N GLN A 48 4.12 62.74 4.02
CA GLN A 48 3.39 62.68 2.76
C GLN A 48 3.53 61.31 2.09
N ILE A 49 4.74 60.75 2.01
CA ILE A 49 5.00 59.39 1.53
C ILE A 49 4.25 58.35 2.38
N GLN A 50 4.22 58.51 3.71
CA GLN A 50 3.51 57.61 4.60
C GLN A 50 1.98 57.67 4.41
N THR A 51 1.47 58.87 4.12
CA THR A 51 0.03 59.10 3.86
C THR A 51 -0.37 58.57 2.48
N GLU A 52 0.45 58.76 1.45
CA GLU A 52 0.24 58.21 0.11
C GLU A 52 0.36 56.67 0.10
N ALA A 53 1.34 56.11 0.82
CA ALA A 53 1.45 54.67 1.02
C ALA A 53 0.23 54.08 1.76
N GLN A 54 -0.34 54.81 2.73
CA GLN A 54 -1.57 54.39 3.42
C GLN A 54 -2.84 54.52 2.55
N ALA A 55 -2.87 55.43 1.59
CA ALA A 55 -4.02 55.67 0.71
C ALA A 55 -4.10 54.72 -0.49
N GLY A 56 -2.97 54.16 -0.93
CA GLY A 56 -2.89 53.27 -2.09
C GLY A 56 -2.88 51.76 -1.79
N MET A 57 -2.84 51.35 -0.51
CA MET A 57 -2.68 49.93 -0.14
C MET A 57 -4.02 49.25 0.11
N ASP A 58 -4.26 48.20 -0.67
CA ASP A 58 -5.42 47.31 -0.52
C ASP A 58 -5.41 46.65 0.88
N LYS A 59 -6.58 46.35 1.44
CA LYS A 59 -6.72 45.90 2.84
C LYS A 59 -5.86 44.66 3.15
N GLN A 60 -5.72 43.76 2.17
CA GLN A 60 -4.86 42.58 2.23
C GLN A 60 -3.36 42.90 2.25
N GLN A 61 -2.90 43.88 1.47
CA GLN A 61 -1.48 44.29 1.48
C GLN A 61 -1.09 44.99 2.79
N ARG A 62 -2.03 45.76 3.36
CA ARG A 62 -1.83 46.39 4.68
C ARG A 62 -1.68 45.34 5.78
N GLU A 63 -2.51 44.30 5.75
CA GLU A 63 -2.43 43.20 6.70
C GLU A 63 -1.15 42.38 6.53
N TYR A 64 -0.73 42.11 5.29
CA TYR A 64 0.53 41.47 4.98
C TYR A 64 1.74 42.26 5.51
N TYR A 65 1.78 43.56 5.25
CA TYR A 65 2.89 44.43 5.69
C TYR A 65 2.98 44.57 7.21
N LEU A 66 1.83 44.72 7.89
CA LEU A 66 1.78 44.78 9.36
C LEU A 66 2.26 43.46 10.00
N ARG A 67 1.98 42.31 9.37
CA ARG A 67 2.46 41.00 9.83
C ARG A 67 3.96 40.81 9.63
N GLU A 68 4.49 41.27 8.50
CA GLU A 68 5.95 41.30 8.24
C GLU A 68 6.68 42.15 9.30
N GLN A 69 6.13 43.33 9.63
CA GLN A 69 6.69 44.17 10.70
C GLN A 69 6.62 43.51 12.07
N LEU A 70 5.49 42.87 12.42
CA LEU A 70 5.36 42.12 13.67
C LEU A 70 6.36 40.97 13.77
N ARG A 71 6.60 40.25 12.67
CA ARG A 71 7.63 39.21 12.61
C ARG A 71 9.04 39.74 12.80
N ALA A 72 9.37 40.86 12.18
CA ALA A 72 10.67 41.51 12.35
C ALA A 72 10.88 41.92 13.82
N ILE A 73 9.85 42.48 14.45
CA ILE A 73 9.86 42.87 15.86
C ILE A 73 10.01 41.66 16.80
N GLN A 74 9.24 40.59 16.60
CA GLN A 74 9.34 39.35 17.40
C GLN A 74 10.71 38.66 17.27
N LYS A 75 11.31 38.74 16.07
CA LYS A 75 12.66 38.20 15.80
C LYS A 75 13.76 39.02 16.48
N GLU A 76 13.63 40.35 16.54
CA GLU A 76 14.55 41.22 17.28
C GLU A 76 14.40 41.10 18.81
N LEU A 77 13.20 40.78 19.31
CA LEU A 77 12.90 40.59 20.74
C LEU A 77 13.35 39.22 21.29
N GLY A 78 13.84 38.31 20.46
CA GLY A 78 14.26 36.96 20.90
C GLY A 78 13.09 36.03 21.27
N GLU A 79 11.86 36.40 20.91
CA GLU A 79 10.61 35.67 21.20
C GLU A 79 10.27 34.58 20.16
N ALA A 80 11.28 34.03 19.48
CA ALA A 80 11.12 33.02 18.43
C ALA A 80 10.52 31.67 18.93
N GLY A 81 10.22 31.55 20.22
CA GLY A 81 9.57 30.40 20.84
C GLY A 81 8.19 30.69 21.47
N THR A 82 7.61 31.86 21.25
CA THR A 82 6.28 32.19 21.80
C THR A 82 5.15 31.50 21.02
N GLU A 83 4.06 31.16 21.71
CA GLU A 83 2.88 30.51 21.12
C GLU A 83 2.29 31.29 19.93
N ALA A 84 2.45 32.62 19.93
CA ALA A 84 2.06 33.49 18.83
C ALA A 84 2.86 33.22 17.54
N ALA A 85 4.15 32.89 17.64
CA ALA A 85 4.97 32.53 16.48
C ALA A 85 4.53 31.19 15.88
N VAL A 86 4.22 30.20 16.74
CA VAL A 86 3.70 28.88 16.33
C VAL A 86 2.33 29.01 15.66
N ALA A 87 1.43 29.82 16.22
CA ALA A 87 0.12 30.07 15.63
C ALA A 87 0.24 30.75 14.25
N THR A 88 1.17 31.69 14.10
CA THR A 88 1.43 32.36 12.81
C THR A 88 1.96 31.37 11.76
N GLU A 89 2.88 30.49 12.14
CA GLU A 89 3.40 29.43 11.25
C GLU A 89 2.31 28.46 10.82
N LEU A 90 1.45 28.01 11.76
CA LEU A 90 0.32 27.14 11.44
C LEU A 90 -0.67 27.82 10.49
N ARG A 91 -0.92 29.12 10.66
CA ARG A 91 -1.80 29.89 9.77
C ARG A 91 -1.29 29.89 8.32
N GLU A 92 0.01 30.12 8.13
CA GLU A 92 0.62 30.07 6.81
C GLU A 92 0.56 28.69 6.19
N LYS A 93 0.78 27.64 6.97
CA LYS A 93 0.65 26.26 6.50
C LYS A 93 -0.79 25.93 6.08
N ILE A 94 -1.80 26.39 6.84
CA ILE A 94 -3.21 26.23 6.48
C ILE A 94 -3.52 26.96 5.16
N ASP A 95 -3.01 28.17 4.98
CA ASP A 95 -3.18 28.93 3.74
C ASP A 95 -2.48 28.26 2.54
N ALA A 96 -1.31 27.66 2.76
CA ALA A 96 -0.53 26.97 1.72
C ALA A 96 -1.07 25.57 1.35
N ALA A 97 -1.81 24.90 2.24
CA ALA A 97 -2.29 23.53 2.04
C ALA A 97 -3.34 23.39 0.91
N GLY A 98 -3.96 24.49 0.47
CA GLY A 98 -4.95 24.46 -0.61
C GLY A 98 -6.27 23.78 -0.21
N MET A 99 -6.67 23.92 1.05
CA MET A 99 -7.91 23.33 1.58
C MET A 99 -9.14 23.98 0.94
N PRO A 100 -10.26 23.23 0.75
CA PRO A 100 -11.55 23.81 0.40
C PRO A 100 -12.00 24.85 1.44
N GLU A 101 -12.77 25.85 1.02
CA GLU A 101 -13.21 26.97 1.89
C GLU A 101 -13.89 26.50 3.18
N GLU A 102 -14.75 25.48 3.12
CA GLU A 102 -15.43 24.93 4.30
C GLU A 102 -14.45 24.28 5.30
N VAL A 103 -13.43 23.58 4.79
CA VAL A 103 -12.40 22.94 5.60
C VAL A 103 -11.47 23.98 6.20
N LYS A 104 -11.08 24.97 5.39
CA LYS A 104 -10.24 26.09 5.80
C LYS A 104 -10.90 26.90 6.92
N ALA A 105 -12.19 27.20 6.80
CA ALA A 105 -12.96 27.89 7.84
C ALA A 105 -12.95 27.11 9.17
N LYS A 106 -13.14 25.78 9.13
CA LYS A 106 -13.05 24.94 10.34
C LYS A 106 -11.64 24.93 10.93
N ALA A 107 -10.60 24.86 10.10
CA ALA A 107 -9.20 24.89 10.55
C ALA A 107 -8.87 26.21 11.25
N LEU A 108 -9.32 27.35 10.70
CA LEU A 108 -9.15 28.67 11.30
C LEU A 108 -9.85 28.80 12.66
N VAL A 109 -11.07 28.27 12.80
CA VAL A 109 -11.77 28.23 14.10
C VAL A 109 -11.00 27.40 15.13
N GLN A 110 -10.38 26.28 14.74
CA GLN A 110 -9.55 25.50 15.66
C GLN A 110 -8.24 26.22 16.02
N LEU A 111 -7.66 26.97 15.08
CA LEU A 111 -6.47 27.78 15.33
C LEU A 111 -6.77 28.92 16.33
N GLU A 112 -7.91 29.62 16.19
CA GLU A 112 -8.33 30.64 17.16
C GLU A 112 -8.54 30.05 18.56
N ARG A 113 -9.08 28.83 18.64
CA ARG A 113 -9.20 28.11 19.92
C ARG A 113 -7.85 27.78 20.52
N LEU A 114 -6.86 27.42 19.70
CA LEU A 114 -5.50 27.15 20.13
C LEU A 114 -4.84 28.41 20.72
N GLU A 115 -5.05 29.57 20.09
CA GLU A 115 -4.51 30.87 20.56
C GLU A 115 -5.10 31.33 21.89
N GLN A 116 -6.34 30.96 22.20
CA GLN A 116 -7.04 31.35 23.44
C GLN A 116 -6.81 30.40 24.61
N GLN A 117 -6.29 29.19 24.35
CA GLN A 117 -6.09 28.16 25.38
C GLN A 117 -4.83 28.42 26.21
N HIS A 118 -4.85 27.94 27.45
CA HIS A 118 -3.68 28.05 28.33
C HIS A 118 -2.61 27.00 27.94
N PRO A 119 -1.31 27.35 27.88
CA PRO A 119 -0.20 26.50 27.40
C PRO A 119 -0.12 25.07 27.95
N PHE A 120 -0.63 24.86 29.16
CA PHE A 120 -0.59 23.58 29.88
C PHE A 120 -1.87 22.75 29.77
N SER A 121 -2.82 23.16 28.92
CA SER A 121 -4.07 22.42 28.70
C SER A 121 -3.82 21.13 27.90
N PRO A 122 -4.36 19.97 28.32
CA PRO A 122 -4.26 18.73 27.55
C PRO A 122 -4.98 18.81 26.18
N GLU A 123 -5.86 19.79 25.98
CA GLU A 123 -6.56 20.01 24.71
C GLU A 123 -5.66 20.56 23.60
N ILE A 124 -4.58 21.26 23.95
CA ILE A 124 -3.62 21.83 22.98
C ILE A 124 -3.01 20.72 22.11
N GLY A 125 -2.63 19.59 22.71
CA GLY A 125 -2.06 18.47 21.97
C GLY A 125 -3.04 17.87 20.96
N VAL A 126 -4.33 17.81 21.33
CA VAL A 126 -5.40 17.28 20.45
C VAL A 126 -5.68 18.24 19.30
N ILE A 127 -5.79 19.55 19.58
CA ILE A 127 -6.04 20.58 18.56
C ILE A 127 -4.86 20.66 17.59
N ARG A 128 -3.63 20.65 18.12
CA ARG A 128 -2.42 20.66 17.29
C ARG A 128 -2.34 19.42 16.40
N GLY A 129 -2.54 18.23 16.98
CA GLY A 129 -2.57 17.00 16.18
C GLY A 129 -3.62 17.05 15.08
N TYR A 130 -4.82 17.58 15.36
CA TYR A 130 -5.86 17.77 14.36
C TYR A 130 -5.45 18.73 13.23
N LEU A 131 -4.86 19.89 13.58
CA LEU A 131 -4.36 20.85 12.60
C LEU A 131 -3.23 20.26 11.75
N ASP A 132 -2.29 19.55 12.37
CA ASP A 132 -1.19 18.86 11.67
C ASP A 132 -1.74 17.83 10.68
N TRP A 133 -2.78 17.07 11.06
CA TRP A 133 -3.46 16.15 10.14
C TRP A 133 -4.12 16.87 8.97
N LEU A 134 -4.83 17.98 9.21
CA LEU A 134 -5.44 18.75 8.12
C LEU A 134 -4.37 19.32 7.18
N ILE A 135 -3.27 19.87 7.71
CA ILE A 135 -2.20 20.48 6.91
C ILE A 135 -1.48 19.44 6.05
N ASP A 136 -1.18 18.26 6.60
CA ASP A 136 -0.41 17.23 5.91
C ASP A 136 -1.20 16.47 4.84
N LEU A 137 -2.53 16.65 4.79
CA LEU A 137 -3.37 15.98 3.79
C LEU A 137 -3.22 16.66 2.41
N PRO A 138 -3.14 15.87 1.32
CA PRO A 138 -2.97 16.41 -0.02
C PRO A 138 -4.32 16.89 -0.60
N TRP A 139 -4.76 18.11 -0.24
CA TRP A 139 -6.03 18.67 -0.72
C TRP A 139 -5.98 19.08 -2.20
N ALA A 140 -4.89 19.73 -2.60
CA ALA A 140 -4.69 20.28 -3.96
C ALA A 140 -3.54 19.60 -4.73
N VAL A 141 -2.70 18.80 -4.05
CA VAL A 141 -1.53 18.16 -4.67
C VAL A 141 -1.96 16.91 -5.42
N GLU A 142 -1.77 16.90 -6.74
CA GLU A 142 -2.07 15.78 -7.63
C GLU A 142 -0.83 15.38 -8.43
N THR A 143 -0.75 14.09 -8.77
CA THR A 143 0.26 13.54 -9.67
C THR A 143 -0.24 13.61 -11.12
N GLU A 144 0.67 13.79 -12.09
CA GLU A 144 0.31 13.83 -13.50
C GLU A 144 0.10 12.42 -14.07
N ASP A 145 -1.08 12.17 -14.64
CA ASP A 145 -1.43 10.89 -15.24
C ASP A 145 -0.70 10.66 -16.57
N ARG A 146 -0.03 9.52 -16.68
CA ARG A 146 0.58 8.99 -17.91
C ARG A 146 -0.27 7.86 -18.47
N LEU A 147 -1.08 8.16 -19.47
CA LEU A 147 -2.03 7.20 -20.07
C LEU A 147 -1.57 6.72 -21.45
N GLU A 148 -0.28 6.40 -21.57
CA GLU A 148 0.31 5.80 -22.77
C GLU A 148 0.25 4.28 -22.68
N LEU A 149 -0.57 3.65 -23.53
CA LEU A 149 -0.83 2.21 -23.47
C LEU A 149 0.41 1.37 -23.77
N LEU A 150 1.25 1.82 -24.73
CA LEU A 150 2.49 1.12 -25.08
C LEU A 150 3.49 1.14 -23.92
N GLU A 151 3.61 2.28 -23.25
CA GLU A 151 4.47 2.41 -22.08
C GLU A 151 3.94 1.61 -20.90
N ALA A 152 2.62 1.62 -20.67
CA ALA A 152 2.00 0.81 -19.63
C ALA A 152 2.25 -0.69 -19.85
N ALA A 153 2.13 -1.18 -21.09
CA ALA A 153 2.42 -2.57 -21.42
C ALA A 153 3.88 -2.92 -21.14
N ARG A 154 4.81 -2.04 -21.56
CA ARG A 154 6.24 -2.20 -21.30
C ARG A 154 6.56 -2.28 -19.80
N VAL A 155 5.99 -1.38 -18.99
CA VAL A 155 6.21 -1.40 -17.53
C VAL A 155 5.65 -2.68 -16.88
N LEU A 156 4.50 -3.17 -17.34
CA LEU A 156 3.92 -4.43 -16.84
C LEU A 156 4.78 -5.64 -17.22
N ASP A 157 5.35 -5.66 -18.42
CA ASP A 157 6.26 -6.72 -18.89
C ASP A 157 7.63 -6.68 -18.20
N GLU A 158 8.13 -5.47 -17.92
CA GLU A 158 9.36 -5.27 -17.16
C GLU A 158 9.25 -5.78 -15.72
N ASP A 159 8.09 -5.64 -15.08
CA ASP A 159 7.91 -5.97 -13.66
C ASP A 159 7.35 -7.38 -13.41
N HIS A 160 6.70 -8.00 -14.40
CA HIS A 160 6.05 -9.31 -14.25
C HIS A 160 6.28 -10.22 -15.45
N TYR A 161 6.67 -11.47 -15.19
CA TYR A 161 6.75 -12.50 -16.22
C TYR A 161 5.39 -13.15 -16.49
N GLY A 162 5.05 -13.40 -17.75
CA GLY A 162 3.80 -14.05 -18.15
C GLY A 162 2.58 -13.19 -17.81
N LEU A 163 1.53 -13.82 -17.26
CA LEU A 163 0.27 -13.16 -16.87
C LEU A 163 -0.43 -12.41 -18.02
N GLU A 164 -0.31 -12.90 -19.26
CA GLU A 164 -0.81 -12.23 -20.47
C GLU A 164 -2.26 -11.76 -20.35
N LYS A 165 -3.16 -12.65 -19.90
CA LYS A 165 -4.58 -12.33 -19.70
C LYS A 165 -4.80 -11.21 -18.68
N VAL A 166 -4.02 -11.20 -17.60
CA VAL A 166 -4.14 -10.20 -16.52
C VAL A 166 -3.62 -8.86 -17.01
N LYS A 167 -2.47 -8.85 -17.71
CA LYS A 167 -1.89 -7.65 -18.31
C LYS A 167 -2.82 -7.04 -19.36
N GLU A 168 -3.41 -7.86 -20.23
CA GLU A 168 -4.38 -7.42 -21.22
C GLU A 168 -5.57 -6.70 -20.57
N ARG A 169 -6.14 -7.28 -19.49
CA ARG A 169 -7.22 -6.64 -18.71
C ARG A 169 -6.81 -5.31 -18.09
N ILE A 170 -5.59 -5.21 -17.57
CA ILE A 170 -5.07 -3.95 -17.03
C ILE A 170 -4.95 -2.89 -18.14
N ILE A 171 -4.48 -3.27 -19.33
CA ILE A 171 -4.38 -2.37 -20.47
C ILE A 171 -5.76 -1.92 -20.95
N GLU A 172 -6.75 -2.83 -21.00
CA GLU A 172 -8.15 -2.49 -21.27
C GLU A 172 -8.67 -1.45 -20.27
N TYR A 173 -8.44 -1.67 -18.98
CA TYR A 173 -8.82 -0.72 -17.92
C TYR A 173 -8.20 0.67 -18.12
N ILE A 174 -6.89 0.73 -18.41
CA ILE A 174 -6.19 2.00 -18.68
C ILE A 174 -6.75 2.67 -19.96
N ALA A 175 -7.09 1.90 -20.98
CA ALA A 175 -7.67 2.42 -22.22
C ALA A 175 -9.07 3.03 -22.00
N VAL A 176 -9.95 2.35 -21.24
CA VAL A 176 -11.26 2.91 -20.88
C VAL A 176 -11.09 4.19 -20.07
N ARG A 177 -10.15 4.23 -19.13
CA ARG A 177 -9.84 5.42 -18.34
C ARG A 177 -9.37 6.60 -19.21
N LYS A 178 -8.53 6.34 -20.20
CA LYS A 178 -8.07 7.36 -21.16
C LYS A 178 -9.23 8.02 -21.92
N LEU A 179 -10.28 7.25 -22.23
CA LEU A 179 -11.45 7.74 -22.96
C LEU A 179 -12.45 8.46 -22.04
N ALA A 180 -12.72 7.90 -20.86
CA ALA A 180 -13.72 8.43 -19.93
C ALA A 180 -13.21 9.57 -19.03
N GLY A 181 -11.88 9.67 -18.84
CA GLY A 181 -11.25 10.59 -17.91
C GLY A 181 -11.77 10.41 -16.48
N ASP A 182 -11.96 11.53 -15.77
CA ASP A 182 -12.43 11.55 -14.38
C ASP A 182 -13.92 11.19 -14.22
N LYS A 183 -14.66 11.01 -15.33
CA LYS A 183 -16.08 10.59 -15.30
C LYS A 183 -16.24 9.07 -15.21
N LEU A 184 -15.13 8.35 -15.18
CA LEU A 184 -15.12 6.89 -15.17
C LEU A 184 -15.72 6.36 -13.87
N ARG A 185 -16.96 5.87 -13.93
CA ARG A 185 -17.55 4.98 -12.93
C ARG A 185 -17.13 3.54 -13.23
N ALA A 186 -15.83 3.27 -13.24
CA ALA A 186 -15.35 1.92 -13.52
C ALA A 186 -15.52 1.03 -12.30
N PRO A 187 -15.78 -0.28 -12.52
CA PRO A 187 -15.71 -1.25 -11.46
C PRO A 187 -14.29 -1.29 -10.84
N ILE A 188 -14.24 -1.65 -9.57
CA ILE A 188 -12.98 -1.75 -8.82
C ILE A 188 -12.25 -3.01 -9.24
N LEU A 189 -10.99 -2.91 -9.64
CA LEU A 189 -10.20 -4.09 -9.99
C LEU A 189 -9.95 -4.94 -8.75
N CYS A 190 -10.33 -6.22 -8.79
CA CYS A 190 -10.09 -7.19 -7.73
C CYS A 190 -9.26 -8.35 -8.25
N PHE A 191 -8.01 -8.45 -7.80
CA PHE A 191 -7.13 -9.56 -8.13
C PHE A 191 -7.35 -10.71 -7.15
N VAL A 192 -7.81 -11.86 -7.65
CA VAL A 192 -8.09 -13.05 -6.85
C VAL A 192 -7.16 -14.17 -7.26
N GLY A 193 -6.57 -14.89 -6.31
CA GLY A 193 -5.73 -16.04 -6.62
C GLY A 193 -4.93 -16.54 -5.41
N PRO A 194 -4.11 -17.60 -5.54
CA PRO A 194 -3.34 -18.11 -4.42
C PRO A 194 -2.30 -17.09 -3.90
N PRO A 195 -1.79 -17.25 -2.66
CA PRO A 195 -0.75 -16.36 -2.13
C PRO A 195 0.54 -16.50 -2.95
N GLY A 196 1.29 -15.39 -3.07
CA GLY A 196 2.59 -15.42 -3.75
C GLY A 196 2.55 -15.34 -5.27
N VAL A 197 1.39 -15.10 -5.89
CA VAL A 197 1.26 -14.90 -7.35
C VAL A 197 1.53 -13.46 -7.82
N GLY A 198 1.94 -12.56 -6.94
CA GLY A 198 2.30 -11.18 -7.33
C GLY A 198 1.12 -10.19 -7.45
N LYS A 199 -0.05 -10.50 -6.87
CA LYS A 199 -1.24 -9.62 -6.86
C LYS A 199 -0.93 -8.20 -6.36
N THR A 200 -0.26 -8.09 -5.22
CA THR A 200 0.11 -6.80 -4.62
C THR A 200 1.15 -6.05 -5.47
N SER A 201 2.07 -6.78 -6.12
CA SER A 201 3.07 -6.17 -7.01
C SER A 201 2.46 -5.67 -8.32
N LEU A 202 1.39 -6.30 -8.83
CA LEU A 202 0.64 -5.78 -9.98
C LEU A 202 0.08 -4.38 -9.69
N GLY A 203 -0.50 -4.15 -8.51
CA GLY A 203 -0.98 -2.83 -8.11
C GLY A 203 0.12 -1.76 -8.09
N ARG A 204 1.35 -2.14 -7.71
CA ARG A 204 2.52 -1.24 -7.77
C ARG A 204 2.92 -0.92 -9.22
N SER A 205 2.93 -1.92 -10.09
CA SER A 205 3.25 -1.73 -11.51
C SER A 205 2.20 -0.89 -12.23
N ILE A 206 0.92 -1.03 -11.87
CA ILE A 206 -0.16 -0.15 -12.37
C ILE A 206 0.09 1.30 -11.95
N ALA A 207 0.44 1.53 -10.68
CA ALA A 207 0.76 2.87 -10.20
C ALA A 207 1.96 3.48 -10.94
N ARG A 208 3.03 2.70 -11.14
CA ARG A 208 4.22 3.10 -11.92
C ARG A 208 3.89 3.39 -13.38
N ALA A 209 3.06 2.56 -14.01
CA ALA A 209 2.64 2.72 -15.40
C ALA A 209 1.80 4.00 -15.61
N ILE A 210 0.88 4.29 -14.69
CA ILE A 210 0.02 5.48 -14.76
C ILE A 210 0.74 6.74 -14.24
N GLY A 211 1.89 6.61 -13.55
CA GLY A 211 2.63 7.74 -12.99
C GLY A 211 2.02 8.31 -11.69
N ARG A 212 1.22 7.52 -10.98
CA ARG A 212 0.57 7.90 -9.71
C ARG A 212 1.33 7.35 -8.50
N ASN A 213 1.23 8.04 -7.37
CA ASN A 213 1.81 7.54 -6.12
C ASN A 213 1.12 6.24 -5.69
N TYR A 214 1.92 5.29 -5.20
CA TYR A 214 1.46 3.99 -4.73
C TYR A 214 1.35 3.99 -3.20
N VAL A 215 0.22 3.55 -2.69
CA VAL A 215 0.05 3.25 -1.27
C VAL A 215 -0.70 1.94 -1.08
N ARG A 216 -0.32 1.20 -0.04
CA ARG A 216 -0.93 -0.08 0.31
C ARG A 216 -1.52 -0.03 1.70
N MET A 217 -2.73 -0.53 1.84
CA MET A 217 -3.44 -0.73 3.09
C MET A 217 -3.84 -2.21 3.20
N SER A 218 -3.40 -2.89 4.25
CA SER A 218 -3.86 -4.25 4.55
C SER A 218 -5.19 -4.19 5.30
N LEU A 219 -6.16 -4.96 4.82
CA LEU A 219 -7.46 -5.18 5.44
C LEU A 219 -7.49 -6.47 6.29
N GLY A 220 -6.40 -7.24 6.25
CA GLY A 220 -6.24 -8.45 7.04
C GLY A 220 -6.38 -8.17 8.54
N GLY A 221 -7.36 -8.81 9.17
CA GLY A 221 -7.62 -8.68 10.60
C GLY A 221 -8.36 -7.39 11.01
N VAL A 222 -8.89 -6.62 10.06
CA VAL A 222 -9.79 -5.50 10.37
C VAL A 222 -11.10 -6.04 10.92
N ARG A 223 -11.44 -5.63 12.14
CA ARG A 223 -12.62 -6.11 12.87
C ARG A 223 -13.63 -5.00 13.17
N ASP A 224 -13.20 -3.75 13.13
CA ASP A 224 -14.02 -2.60 13.48
C ASP A 224 -14.03 -1.58 12.33
N GLU A 225 -15.19 -0.97 12.11
CA GLU A 225 -15.39 0.17 11.23
C GLU A 225 -14.47 1.35 11.60
N ALA A 226 -14.20 1.54 12.89
CA ALA A 226 -13.34 2.61 13.37
C ALA A 226 -11.90 2.53 12.82
N GLU A 227 -11.44 1.36 12.37
CA GLU A 227 -10.15 1.24 11.71
C GLU A 227 -10.15 1.85 10.29
N ILE A 228 -11.31 1.89 9.63
CA ILE A 228 -11.49 2.47 8.30
C ILE A 228 -11.83 3.97 8.41
N ARG A 229 -12.81 4.33 9.25
CA ARG A 229 -13.35 5.71 9.42
C ARG A 229 -12.72 6.51 10.56
N GLY A 230 -11.83 5.92 11.35
CA GLY A 230 -11.22 6.57 12.50
C GLY A 230 -12.13 6.67 13.73
N HIS A 231 -11.57 7.25 14.79
CA HIS A 231 -12.26 7.50 16.05
C HIS A 231 -12.67 8.97 16.19
N ARG A 232 -13.79 9.22 16.87
CA ARG A 232 -14.17 10.60 17.24
C ARG A 232 -13.08 11.23 18.11
N ARG A 233 -12.78 12.51 17.84
CA ARG A 233 -11.74 13.29 18.56
C ARG A 233 -11.91 13.35 20.07
N THR A 234 -13.13 13.14 20.56
CA THR A 234 -13.46 13.12 21.99
C THR A 234 -12.87 11.92 22.73
N TYR A 235 -12.41 10.88 22.03
CA TYR A 235 -11.81 9.70 22.66
C TYR A 235 -10.32 9.91 22.93
N VAL A 236 -9.86 9.42 24.09
CA VAL A 236 -8.44 9.47 24.47
C VAL A 236 -7.65 8.60 23.49
N GLY A 237 -6.65 9.19 22.84
CA GLY A 237 -5.84 8.50 21.82
C GLY A 237 -6.55 8.32 20.48
N ALA A 238 -7.57 9.13 20.18
CA ALA A 238 -8.25 9.10 18.89
C ALA A 238 -7.26 9.32 17.73
N MET A 239 -7.40 8.49 16.69
CA MET A 239 -6.60 8.54 15.47
C MET A 239 -7.54 8.55 14.26
N PRO A 240 -7.13 9.19 13.15
CA PRO A 240 -7.83 9.04 11.88
C PRO A 240 -7.82 7.60 11.40
N GLY A 241 -8.76 7.28 10.52
CA GLY A 241 -8.87 5.98 9.89
C GLY A 241 -7.67 5.66 8.98
N ARG A 242 -7.49 4.37 8.70
CA ARG A 242 -6.41 3.88 7.83
C ARG A 242 -6.46 4.49 6.42
N VAL A 243 -7.64 4.86 5.92
CA VAL A 243 -7.81 5.50 4.59
C VAL A 243 -7.15 6.89 4.58
N ILE A 244 -7.48 7.75 5.54
CA ILE A 244 -6.88 9.08 5.67
C ILE A 244 -5.36 8.99 5.90
N LYS A 245 -4.93 8.03 6.73
CA LYS A 245 -3.50 7.77 6.93
C LYS A 245 -2.80 7.37 5.63
N ALA A 246 -3.41 6.50 4.82
CA ALA A 246 -2.87 6.08 3.54
C ALA A 246 -2.74 7.26 2.54
N LEU A 247 -3.71 8.19 2.54
CA LEU A 247 -3.64 9.39 1.69
C LEU A 247 -2.53 10.34 2.13
N LYS A 248 -2.35 10.53 3.44
CA LYS A 248 -1.22 11.28 3.99
C LYS A 248 0.11 10.66 3.58
N ASP A 249 0.26 9.34 3.68
CA ASP A 249 1.47 8.62 3.28
C ASP A 249 1.72 8.73 1.77
N ALA A 250 0.66 8.75 0.96
CA ALA A 250 0.73 8.89 -0.49
C ALA A 250 1.11 10.31 -0.95
N LYS A 251 0.89 11.35 -0.13
CA LYS A 251 1.21 12.76 -0.42
C LYS A 251 0.59 13.30 -1.73
N SER A 252 -0.47 12.68 -2.23
CA SER A 252 -1.20 13.09 -3.42
C SER A 252 -2.69 12.76 -3.26
N ARG A 253 -3.58 13.52 -3.90
CA ARG A 253 -5.03 13.30 -3.89
C ARG A 253 -5.50 12.18 -4.81
N ASN A 254 -4.73 11.85 -5.85
CA ASN A 254 -5.08 10.87 -6.87
C ASN A 254 -4.22 9.58 -6.86
N PRO A 255 -3.85 9.00 -5.70
CA PRO A 255 -2.96 7.84 -5.66
C PRO A 255 -3.67 6.55 -6.13
N VAL A 256 -2.86 5.53 -6.37
CA VAL A 256 -3.33 4.14 -6.44
C VAL A 256 -3.27 3.54 -5.03
N LEU A 257 -4.44 3.24 -4.47
CA LEU A 257 -4.60 2.61 -3.17
C LEU A 257 -4.92 1.12 -3.33
N VAL A 258 -3.96 0.28 -2.95
CA VAL A 258 -4.16 -1.18 -2.94
C VAL A 258 -4.69 -1.62 -1.57
N LEU A 259 -5.89 -2.18 -1.57
CA LEU A 259 -6.56 -2.81 -0.43
C LEU A 259 -6.24 -4.32 -0.43
N ASP A 260 -5.28 -4.71 0.39
CA ASP A 260 -4.73 -6.07 0.44
C ASP A 260 -5.57 -6.96 1.38
N GLU A 261 -5.87 -8.21 0.98
CA GLU A 261 -6.59 -9.21 1.79
C GLU A 261 -8.03 -8.84 2.16
N ILE A 262 -8.84 -8.39 1.18
CA ILE A 262 -10.25 -8.04 1.41
C ILE A 262 -11.12 -9.24 1.81
N ASP A 263 -10.69 -10.46 1.47
CA ASP A 263 -11.31 -11.73 1.86
C ASP A 263 -11.18 -12.03 3.36
N LYS A 264 -10.33 -11.30 4.08
CA LYS A 264 -10.15 -11.47 5.54
C LYS A 264 -10.90 -10.41 6.36
N VAL A 265 -11.73 -9.60 5.71
CA VAL A 265 -12.56 -8.60 6.39
C VAL A 265 -13.74 -9.28 7.06
N GLY A 266 -14.00 -8.95 8.33
CA GLY A 266 -15.24 -9.36 9.00
C GLY A 266 -15.37 -10.84 9.33
N SER A 267 -14.33 -11.66 9.09
CA SER A 267 -14.35 -13.12 9.33
C SER A 267 -14.51 -13.54 10.80
N ASP A 268 -14.68 -12.58 11.73
CA ASP A 268 -14.69 -12.80 13.19
C ASP A 268 -15.51 -11.73 13.97
N ALA A 269 -16.40 -10.97 13.31
CA ALA A 269 -16.96 -9.75 13.88
C ALA A 269 -18.21 -9.98 14.76
N PHE A 270 -18.02 -9.86 16.08
CA PHE A 270 -19.10 -9.72 17.09
C PHE A 270 -19.57 -8.26 17.29
N ARG A 271 -18.92 -7.27 16.66
CA ARG A 271 -19.26 -5.84 16.76
C ARG A 271 -18.88 -5.08 15.48
N GLY A 272 -19.85 -4.36 14.91
CA GLY A 272 -19.67 -3.50 13.73
C GLY A 272 -19.47 -4.29 12.44
N ASP A 273 -19.98 -3.77 11.32
CA ASP A 273 -19.71 -4.34 10.00
C ASP A 273 -18.69 -3.45 9.25
N PRO A 274 -17.39 -3.79 9.26
CA PRO A 274 -16.37 -3.02 8.54
C PRO A 274 -16.62 -2.98 7.03
N SER A 275 -17.41 -3.92 6.49
CA SER A 275 -17.79 -3.94 5.07
C SER A 275 -18.62 -2.71 4.69
N SER A 276 -19.46 -2.21 5.61
CA SER A 276 -20.25 -1.00 5.39
C SER A 276 -19.39 0.26 5.22
N ALA A 277 -18.28 0.33 5.97
CA ALA A 277 -17.31 1.42 5.86
C ALA A 277 -16.53 1.35 4.54
N LEU A 278 -16.15 0.14 4.12
CA LEU A 278 -15.51 -0.08 2.83
C LEU A 278 -16.46 0.25 1.68
N LEU A 279 -17.76 -0.04 1.80
CA LEU A 279 -18.75 0.32 0.79
C LEU A 279 -18.82 1.84 0.58
N GLU A 280 -18.82 2.65 1.65
CA GLU A 280 -18.81 4.11 1.50
C GLU A 280 -17.54 4.62 0.78
N VAL A 281 -16.38 4.03 1.11
CA VAL A 281 -15.08 4.40 0.50
C VAL A 281 -15.01 4.00 -0.97
N LEU A 282 -15.57 2.84 -1.32
CA LEU A 282 -15.48 2.24 -2.64
C LEU A 282 -16.61 2.66 -3.58
N ASP A 283 -17.75 3.13 -3.05
CA ASP A 283 -18.89 3.56 -3.85
C ASP A 283 -18.61 4.93 -4.51
N PRO A 284 -18.58 5.02 -5.86
CA PRO A 284 -18.35 6.29 -6.56
C PRO A 284 -19.37 7.40 -6.24
N GLU A 285 -20.55 7.05 -5.72
CA GLU A 285 -21.57 8.04 -5.36
C GLU A 285 -21.39 8.59 -3.93
N GLN A 286 -20.72 7.85 -3.05
CA GLN A 286 -20.52 8.24 -1.65
C GLN A 286 -19.11 8.75 -1.36
N ASN A 287 -18.12 8.25 -2.11
CA ASN A 287 -16.71 8.53 -1.87
C ASN A 287 -16.29 9.99 -2.11
N ILE A 288 -17.12 10.78 -2.82
CA ILE A 288 -16.92 12.23 -3.03
C ILE A 288 -17.05 13.00 -1.71
N THR A 289 -17.88 12.51 -0.80
CA THR A 289 -18.19 13.14 0.50
C THR A 289 -17.78 12.27 1.67
N PHE A 290 -16.77 11.41 1.51
CA PHE A 290 -16.31 10.52 2.56
C PHE A 290 -15.95 11.30 3.81
N SER A 291 -16.53 10.93 4.95
CA SER A 291 -16.32 11.61 6.22
C SER A 291 -15.66 10.70 7.25
N ASP A 292 -14.41 10.98 7.58
CA ASP A 292 -13.71 10.35 8.70
C ASP A 292 -14.20 10.93 10.04
N HIS A 293 -14.42 10.08 11.05
CA HIS A 293 -14.91 10.46 12.38
C HIS A 293 -13.95 11.34 13.16
N TYR A 294 -12.65 11.26 12.86
CA TYR A 294 -11.64 12.12 13.47
C TYR A 294 -11.63 13.49 12.79
N LEU A 295 -11.69 13.53 11.46
CA LEU A 295 -11.62 14.79 10.71
C LEU A 295 -12.92 15.61 10.77
N GLU A 296 -14.08 14.93 10.74
CA GLU A 296 -15.42 15.52 10.67
C GLU A 296 -15.57 16.56 9.54
N VAL A 297 -14.84 16.33 8.44
CA VAL A 297 -14.92 17.08 7.19
C VAL A 297 -14.98 16.10 6.02
N PRO A 298 -15.74 16.43 4.96
CA PRO A 298 -15.77 15.60 3.76
C PRO A 298 -14.40 15.67 3.06
N PHE A 299 -13.89 14.50 2.66
CA PHE A 299 -12.71 14.36 1.83
C PHE A 299 -13.10 13.63 0.53
N ASP A 300 -12.72 14.22 -0.60
CA ASP A 300 -13.08 13.68 -1.91
C ASP A 300 -12.10 12.59 -2.36
N LEU A 301 -12.59 11.35 -2.40
CA LEU A 301 -11.86 10.16 -2.84
C LEU A 301 -12.12 9.78 -4.30
N SER A 302 -12.91 10.55 -5.05
CA SER A 302 -13.30 10.21 -6.44
C SER A 302 -12.11 10.04 -7.39
N LYS A 303 -11.00 10.74 -7.13
CA LYS A 303 -9.77 10.66 -7.93
C LYS A 303 -8.86 9.49 -7.56
N VAL A 304 -9.11 8.80 -6.45
CA VAL A 304 -8.31 7.67 -5.97
C VAL A 304 -8.61 6.43 -6.83
N ILE A 305 -7.57 5.69 -7.24
CA ILE A 305 -7.76 4.38 -7.88
C ILE A 305 -7.72 3.32 -6.80
N PHE A 306 -8.84 2.63 -6.60
CA PHE A 306 -8.89 1.49 -5.70
C PHE A 306 -8.59 0.20 -6.46
N ILE A 307 -7.67 -0.60 -5.92
CA ILE A 307 -7.38 -1.96 -6.37
C ILE A 307 -7.49 -2.87 -5.15
N THR A 308 -8.27 -3.94 -5.24
CA THR A 308 -8.41 -4.92 -4.17
C THR A 308 -7.65 -6.19 -4.51
N THR A 309 -7.16 -6.89 -3.48
CA THR A 309 -6.60 -8.23 -3.62
C THR A 309 -7.30 -9.18 -2.65
N ALA A 310 -7.50 -10.42 -3.09
CA ALA A 310 -8.06 -11.49 -2.28
C ALA A 310 -7.32 -12.81 -2.58
N ASN A 311 -7.35 -13.74 -1.62
CA ASN A 311 -6.90 -15.10 -1.88
C ASN A 311 -8.05 -15.99 -2.34
N MET A 312 -9.24 -15.79 -1.79
CA MET A 312 -10.46 -16.51 -2.14
C MET A 312 -11.60 -15.53 -2.42
N LEU A 313 -12.52 -15.91 -3.30
CA LEU A 313 -13.64 -15.05 -3.71
C LEU A 313 -14.85 -15.20 -2.79
N GLU A 314 -15.05 -16.39 -2.23
CA GLU A 314 -16.20 -16.79 -1.42
C GLU A 314 -16.35 -15.96 -0.12
N PRO A 315 -15.28 -15.63 0.63
CA PRO A 315 -15.40 -14.87 1.86
C PRO A 315 -15.79 -13.39 1.65
N ILE A 316 -15.68 -12.88 0.42
CA ILE A 316 -15.92 -11.47 0.13
C ILE A 316 -17.43 -11.19 0.19
N PRO A 317 -17.88 -10.15 0.94
CA PRO A 317 -19.28 -9.77 1.00
C PRO A 317 -19.89 -9.53 -0.40
N PRO A 318 -21.09 -10.07 -0.72
CA PRO A 318 -21.70 -9.92 -2.04
C PRO A 318 -21.87 -8.46 -2.49
N ALA A 319 -22.24 -7.58 -1.57
CA ALA A 319 -22.40 -6.15 -1.85
C ALA A 319 -21.12 -5.45 -2.34
N LEU A 320 -19.94 -5.95 -1.91
CA LEU A 320 -18.64 -5.48 -2.37
C LEU A 320 -18.28 -6.14 -3.70
N ARG A 321 -18.52 -7.46 -3.82
CA ARG A 321 -18.23 -8.24 -5.03
C ARG A 321 -18.95 -7.71 -6.27
N ASP A 322 -20.21 -7.28 -6.14
CA ASP A 322 -21.00 -6.74 -7.25
C ASP A 322 -20.44 -5.43 -7.83
N ARG A 323 -19.59 -4.72 -7.07
CA ARG A 323 -18.93 -3.47 -7.48
C ARG A 323 -17.50 -3.70 -7.99
N MET A 324 -17.04 -4.96 -8.03
CA MET A 324 -15.69 -5.33 -8.41
C MET A 324 -15.66 -6.06 -9.76
N GLU A 325 -14.64 -5.75 -10.55
CA GLU A 325 -14.23 -6.56 -11.68
C GLU A 325 -13.24 -7.61 -11.19
N ILE A 326 -13.65 -8.87 -11.17
CA ILE A 326 -12.84 -9.98 -10.69
C ILE A 326 -11.86 -10.42 -11.78
N ILE A 327 -10.56 -10.31 -11.48
CA ILE A 327 -9.48 -10.79 -12.33
C ILE A 327 -8.77 -11.93 -11.60
N GLU A 328 -8.98 -13.15 -12.11
CA GLU A 328 -8.35 -14.35 -11.58
C GLU A 328 -6.88 -14.44 -12.01
N VAL A 329 -5.99 -14.53 -11.03
CA VAL A 329 -4.56 -14.72 -11.19
C VAL A 329 -4.23 -16.17 -10.80
N THR A 330 -3.99 -17.01 -11.80
CA THR A 330 -3.65 -18.41 -11.58
C THR A 330 -2.25 -18.58 -10.99
N GLY A 331 -1.97 -19.78 -10.49
CA GLY A 331 -0.60 -20.17 -10.14
C GLY A 331 0.34 -20.21 -11.35
N TYR A 332 1.63 -20.36 -11.06
CA TYR A 332 2.69 -20.43 -12.06
C TYR A 332 3.09 -21.87 -12.36
N THR A 333 3.34 -22.15 -13.63
CA THR A 333 4.00 -23.38 -14.10
C THR A 333 5.47 -23.42 -13.68
N GLU A 334 6.11 -24.59 -13.72
CA GLU A 334 7.54 -24.72 -13.41
C GLU A 334 8.41 -23.79 -14.28
N VAL A 335 8.09 -23.68 -15.57
CA VAL A 335 8.82 -22.82 -16.52
C VAL A 335 8.66 -21.35 -16.16
N GLU A 336 7.45 -20.92 -15.79
CA GLU A 336 7.21 -19.56 -15.32
C GLU A 336 7.93 -19.28 -13.99
N LYS A 337 7.89 -20.22 -13.03
CA LYS A 337 8.63 -20.07 -11.76
C LYS A 337 10.14 -19.97 -11.96
N MET A 338 10.68 -20.74 -12.90
CA MET A 338 12.10 -20.65 -13.29
C MET A 338 12.43 -19.25 -13.83
N ALA A 339 11.62 -18.74 -14.76
CA ALA A 339 11.82 -17.40 -15.31
C ALA A 339 11.68 -16.30 -14.24
N ILE A 340 10.65 -16.39 -13.39
CA ILE A 340 10.41 -15.45 -12.28
C ILE A 340 11.57 -15.50 -11.27
N GLY A 341 12.02 -16.70 -10.92
CA GLY A 341 13.15 -16.94 -10.03
C GLY A 341 14.42 -16.27 -10.56
N ARG A 342 14.69 -16.43 -11.86
CA ARG A 342 15.88 -15.90 -12.52
C ARG A 342 15.86 -14.39 -12.70
N GLN A 343 14.77 -13.85 -13.24
CA GLN A 343 14.69 -12.44 -13.66
C GLN A 343 14.39 -11.50 -12.48
N PHE A 344 13.63 -11.97 -11.48
CA PHE A 344 13.09 -11.10 -10.44
C PHE A 344 13.56 -11.48 -9.04
N LEU A 345 13.35 -12.73 -8.62
CA LEU A 345 13.57 -13.11 -7.22
C LEU A 345 15.06 -13.13 -6.87
N LEU A 346 15.92 -13.73 -7.71
CA LEU A 346 17.36 -13.79 -7.47
C LEU A 346 17.99 -12.39 -7.35
N PRO A 347 17.85 -11.47 -8.34
CA PRO A 347 18.42 -10.13 -8.22
C PRO A 347 17.90 -9.36 -7.00
N LYS A 348 16.59 -9.45 -6.72
CA LYS A 348 15.96 -8.78 -5.58
C LYS A 348 16.48 -9.31 -4.24
N THR A 349 16.62 -10.64 -4.11
CA THR A 349 17.09 -11.27 -2.87
C THR A 349 18.57 -11.03 -2.64
N LEU A 350 19.41 -11.06 -3.68
CA LEU A 350 20.83 -10.66 -3.61
C LEU A 350 20.98 -9.22 -3.10
N ALA A 351 20.30 -8.27 -3.73
CA ALA A 351 20.37 -6.85 -3.35
C ALA A 351 19.94 -6.61 -1.89
N SER A 352 18.86 -7.26 -1.45
CA SER A 352 18.37 -7.15 -0.05
C SER A 352 19.29 -7.80 0.99
N HIS A 353 20.20 -8.70 0.58
CA HIS A 353 21.19 -9.32 1.46
C HIS A 353 22.60 -8.75 1.26
N GLY A 354 22.75 -7.69 0.46
CA GLY A 354 24.03 -7.02 0.21
C GLY A 354 25.02 -7.84 -0.61
N LEU A 355 24.54 -8.76 -1.44
CA LEU A 355 25.36 -9.58 -2.33
C LEU A 355 25.36 -8.99 -3.75
N GLU A 356 26.52 -9.00 -4.40
CA GLU A 356 26.66 -8.68 -5.83
C GLU A 356 26.30 -9.90 -6.71
N ALA A 357 25.95 -9.66 -7.97
CA ALA A 357 25.49 -10.70 -8.89
C ALA A 357 26.59 -11.73 -9.21
N GLU A 358 27.85 -11.32 -9.12
CA GLU A 358 29.03 -12.12 -9.37
C GLU A 358 29.41 -13.01 -8.17
N GLN A 359 28.99 -12.62 -6.96
CA GLN A 359 29.34 -13.32 -5.72
C GLN A 359 28.54 -14.61 -5.51
N LEU A 360 27.32 -14.67 -6.03
CA LEU A 360 26.45 -15.84 -5.95
C LEU A 360 25.79 -16.13 -7.31
N VAL A 361 26.22 -17.22 -7.94
CA VAL A 361 25.66 -17.70 -9.20
C VAL A 361 24.86 -18.98 -8.93
N VAL A 362 23.54 -18.88 -8.95
CA VAL A 362 22.67 -20.07 -8.91
C VAL A 362 22.48 -20.57 -10.35
N THR A 363 22.78 -21.83 -10.60
CA THR A 363 22.56 -22.46 -11.92
C THR A 363 21.08 -22.75 -12.16
N ASP A 364 20.68 -22.96 -13.42
CA ASP A 364 19.30 -23.33 -13.75
C ASP A 364 18.91 -24.67 -13.11
N ASP A 365 19.83 -25.62 -13.02
CA ASP A 365 19.59 -26.91 -12.37
C ASP A 365 19.42 -26.76 -10.85
N GLY A 366 20.22 -25.90 -10.23
CA GLY A 366 20.06 -25.53 -8.82
C GLY A 366 18.70 -24.89 -8.54
N LEU A 367 18.29 -23.93 -9.37
CA LEU A 367 16.98 -23.27 -9.25
C LEU A 367 15.82 -24.25 -9.48
N ARG A 368 15.93 -25.15 -10.46
CA ARG A 368 14.93 -26.19 -10.71
C ARG A 368 14.80 -27.14 -9.53
N ARG A 369 15.92 -27.51 -8.91
CA ARG A 369 15.93 -28.34 -7.70
C ARG A 369 15.22 -27.63 -6.54
N LEU A 370 15.44 -26.32 -6.34
CA LEU A 370 14.71 -25.55 -5.34
C LEU A 370 13.19 -25.59 -5.56
N ILE A 371 12.75 -25.42 -6.80
CA ILE A 371 11.32 -25.43 -7.16
C ILE A 371 10.69 -26.80 -6.91
N ARG A 372 11.37 -27.89 -7.25
CA ARG A 372 10.82 -29.25 -7.18
C ARG A 372 10.90 -29.89 -5.79
N GLU A 373 12.02 -29.72 -5.09
CA GLU A 373 12.33 -30.48 -3.87
C GLU A 373 12.21 -29.65 -2.57
N TYR A 374 12.19 -28.33 -2.67
CA TYR A 374 12.20 -27.43 -1.50
C TYR A 374 10.97 -26.52 -1.43
N THR A 375 10.11 -26.51 -2.44
CA THR A 375 8.87 -25.72 -2.46
C THR A 375 7.68 -26.53 -2.93
N GLU A 376 6.54 -26.36 -2.26
CA GLU A 376 5.24 -26.89 -2.67
C GLU A 376 4.20 -25.76 -2.53
N GLU A 377 3.93 -25.04 -3.62
CA GLU A 377 3.01 -23.90 -3.66
C GLU A 377 2.59 -23.58 -5.10
N SER A 378 1.50 -22.86 -5.32
CA SER A 378 1.13 -22.35 -6.66
C SER A 378 1.88 -21.07 -7.02
N GLY A 379 2.30 -20.28 -6.03
CA GLY A 379 3.01 -19.02 -6.18
C GLY A 379 4.52 -19.18 -6.14
N VAL A 380 5.22 -18.10 -5.76
CA VAL A 380 6.68 -18.09 -5.60
C VAL A 380 7.13 -17.56 -4.22
N ARG A 381 6.25 -17.58 -3.22
CA ARG A 381 6.53 -17.00 -1.90
C ARG A 381 7.52 -17.85 -1.10
N ASN A 382 7.34 -19.17 -1.08
CA ASN A 382 8.30 -20.10 -0.49
C ASN A 382 9.59 -20.14 -1.32
N LEU A 383 9.51 -20.07 -2.66
CA LEU A 383 10.69 -19.95 -3.51
C LEU A 383 11.55 -18.74 -3.14
N GLU A 384 10.96 -17.55 -2.97
CA GLU A 384 11.68 -16.35 -2.52
C GLU A 384 12.31 -16.57 -1.12
N ARG A 385 11.62 -17.28 -0.21
CA ARG A 385 12.15 -17.60 1.13
C ARG A 385 13.35 -18.54 1.07
N GLU A 386 13.30 -19.58 0.25
CA GLU A 386 14.40 -20.55 0.10
C GLU A 386 15.61 -19.91 -0.59
N ILE A 387 15.40 -19.09 -1.64
CA ILE A 387 16.47 -18.28 -2.25
C ILE A 387 17.09 -17.34 -1.21
N GLY A 388 16.27 -16.68 -0.37
CA GLY A 388 16.76 -15.85 0.71
C GLY A 388 17.55 -16.63 1.77
N SER A 389 17.15 -17.86 2.08
CA SER A 389 17.91 -18.77 2.96
C SER A 389 19.27 -19.13 2.37
N LEU A 390 19.34 -19.40 1.07
CA LEU A 390 20.57 -19.63 0.35
C LEU A 390 21.49 -18.39 0.42
N CYS A 391 20.95 -17.21 0.10
CA CYS A 391 21.67 -15.94 0.17
C CYS A 391 22.25 -15.68 1.57
N ARG A 392 21.49 -15.92 2.64
CA ARG A 392 22.00 -15.78 4.03
C ARG A 392 23.17 -16.71 4.34
N LYS A 393 23.11 -17.95 3.87
CA LYS A 393 24.20 -18.93 4.10
C LYS A 393 25.46 -18.56 3.33
N VAL A 394 25.29 -18.11 2.09
CA VAL A 394 26.39 -17.61 1.25
C VAL A 394 27.00 -16.34 1.83
N ALA A 395 26.18 -15.37 2.24
CA ALA A 395 26.62 -14.14 2.89
C ALA A 395 27.43 -14.43 4.17
N ARG A 396 27.05 -15.45 4.95
CA ARG A 396 27.82 -15.88 6.13
C ARG A 396 29.22 -16.38 5.76
N ILE A 397 29.37 -17.07 4.62
CA ILE A 397 30.67 -17.57 4.15
C ILE A 397 31.52 -16.40 3.65
N LEU A 398 30.93 -15.48 2.88
CA LEU A 398 31.61 -14.30 2.34
C LEU A 398 31.99 -13.26 3.41
N ALA A 399 31.32 -13.28 4.56
CA ALA A 399 31.67 -12.46 5.72
C ALA A 399 32.76 -13.09 6.61
N GLY A 400 33.23 -14.30 6.28
CA GLY A 400 34.29 -14.99 7.02
C GLY A 400 35.69 -14.45 6.73
N ASP A 401 36.69 -15.00 7.42
CA ASP A 401 38.09 -14.53 7.36
C ASP A 401 38.78 -14.82 6.02
N ASP A 402 38.31 -15.81 5.24
CA ASP A 402 38.83 -16.17 3.91
C ASP A 402 37.68 -16.35 2.90
N PRO A 403 37.12 -15.25 2.36
CA PRO A 403 35.94 -15.32 1.51
C PRO A 403 36.29 -15.73 0.08
N PRO A 404 35.61 -16.73 -0.49
CA PRO A 404 35.75 -17.04 -1.91
C PRO A 404 35.25 -15.88 -2.78
N ALA A 405 35.89 -15.64 -3.92
CA ALA A 405 35.51 -14.55 -4.83
C ALA A 405 34.09 -14.71 -5.42
N SER A 406 33.67 -15.96 -5.65
CA SER A 406 32.35 -16.30 -6.19
C SER A 406 31.93 -17.69 -5.73
N ILE A 407 30.66 -17.86 -5.38
CA ILE A 407 30.07 -19.16 -5.05
C ILE A 407 29.06 -19.50 -6.14
N THR A 408 29.29 -20.61 -6.84
CA THR A 408 28.30 -21.19 -7.74
C THR A 408 27.53 -22.27 -6.99
N VAL A 409 26.20 -22.28 -7.13
CA VAL A 409 25.32 -23.29 -6.53
C VAL A 409 24.66 -24.08 -7.66
N ASP A 410 25.11 -25.32 -7.83
CA ASP A 410 24.50 -26.32 -8.68
C ASP A 410 23.42 -27.13 -7.93
N ALA A 411 22.77 -28.06 -8.64
CA ALA A 411 21.77 -28.94 -8.05
C ALA A 411 22.32 -29.70 -6.83
N ALA A 412 23.53 -30.27 -6.89
CA ALA A 412 24.09 -31.07 -5.80
C ALA A 412 24.38 -30.21 -4.55
N GLN A 413 24.86 -28.98 -4.76
CA GLN A 413 25.23 -28.06 -3.69
C GLN A 413 24.01 -27.46 -2.97
N VAL A 414 22.82 -27.48 -3.56
CA VAL A 414 21.60 -27.00 -2.89
C VAL A 414 21.42 -27.68 -1.52
N SER A 415 21.66 -29.00 -1.44
CA SER A 415 21.50 -29.74 -0.18
C SER A 415 22.55 -29.41 0.87
N ASP A 416 23.76 -28.99 0.46
CA ASP A 416 24.80 -28.57 1.41
C ASP A 416 24.39 -27.29 2.14
N TYR A 417 23.68 -26.41 1.44
CA TYR A 417 23.15 -25.18 2.01
C TYR A 417 21.80 -25.40 2.69
N LEU A 418 20.80 -25.98 2.05
CA LEU A 418 19.43 -26.03 2.59
C LEU A 418 19.12 -27.28 3.42
N GLY A 419 20.02 -28.27 3.43
CA GLY A 419 19.81 -29.56 4.06
C GLY A 419 19.07 -30.53 3.15
N VAL A 420 18.48 -31.57 3.75
CA VAL A 420 17.73 -32.61 3.00
C VAL A 420 16.53 -32.01 2.23
N PRO A 421 16.19 -32.57 1.05
CA PRO A 421 14.94 -32.27 0.34
C PRO A 421 13.73 -32.31 1.29
N LYS A 422 12.81 -31.37 1.12
CA LYS A 422 11.59 -31.27 1.94
C LYS A 422 10.42 -32.02 1.31
N TYR A 423 10.42 -32.11 -0.02
CA TYR A 423 9.37 -32.69 -0.83
C TYR A 423 9.98 -33.67 -1.83
N ASP A 424 9.28 -34.77 -2.05
CA ASP A 424 9.61 -35.74 -3.07
C ASP A 424 8.90 -35.33 -4.37
N TYR A 425 9.66 -35.24 -5.47
CA TYR A 425 9.13 -34.88 -6.79
C TYR A 425 9.19 -36.09 -7.73
N GLY A 426 8.09 -36.36 -8.43
CA GLY A 426 8.07 -37.38 -9.48
C GLY A 426 7.71 -38.79 -9.02
N LEU A 427 6.92 -38.96 -7.95
CA LEU A 427 6.28 -40.24 -7.61
C LEU A 427 5.13 -40.57 -8.59
N ALA A 428 5.36 -40.44 -9.89
CA ALA A 428 4.60 -41.22 -10.84
C ALA A 428 5.20 -42.63 -10.75
N GLU A 429 4.36 -43.63 -10.47
CA GLU A 429 4.78 -45.03 -10.52
C GLU A 429 5.51 -45.28 -11.85
N GLU A 430 6.76 -45.73 -11.79
CA GLU A 430 7.57 -45.94 -13.00
C GLU A 430 7.01 -47.09 -13.87
N GLN A 431 6.13 -47.92 -13.30
CA GLN A 431 5.52 -49.09 -13.92
C GLN A 431 4.03 -49.18 -13.58
N ASP A 432 3.25 -49.74 -14.51
CA ASP A 432 1.83 -50.01 -14.27
C ASP A 432 1.65 -51.09 -13.20
N GLU A 433 0.95 -50.76 -12.10
CA GLU A 433 0.62 -51.70 -11.03
C GLU A 433 -0.86 -52.10 -11.06
N VAL A 434 -1.15 -53.37 -10.74
CA VAL A 434 -2.52 -53.86 -10.67
C VAL A 434 -3.19 -53.35 -9.40
N GLY A 435 -4.31 -52.65 -9.55
CA GLY A 435 -5.07 -52.10 -8.42
C GLY A 435 -4.62 -50.70 -8.00
N VAL A 436 -3.79 -50.03 -8.80
CA VAL A 436 -3.43 -48.62 -8.57
C VAL A 436 -3.87 -47.80 -9.78
N ALA A 437 -4.52 -46.66 -9.55
CA ALA A 437 -4.91 -45.73 -10.60
C ALA A 437 -4.54 -44.30 -10.21
N THR A 438 -3.84 -43.58 -11.10
CA THR A 438 -3.48 -42.18 -10.86
C THR A 438 -4.68 -41.27 -11.10
N GLY A 439 -5.11 -40.57 -10.05
CA GLY A 439 -6.13 -39.52 -10.11
C GLY A 439 -5.51 -38.14 -9.98
N ALA A 440 -6.08 -37.16 -10.67
CA ALA A 440 -5.76 -35.75 -10.44
C ALA A 440 -6.69 -35.19 -9.35
N ALA A 441 -6.10 -34.53 -8.35
CA ALA A 441 -6.83 -33.80 -7.33
C ALA A 441 -6.48 -32.31 -7.37
N VAL A 442 -7.40 -31.47 -6.91
CA VAL A 442 -7.12 -30.05 -6.67
C VAL A 442 -6.85 -29.89 -5.18
N THR A 443 -5.65 -29.44 -4.84
CA THR A 443 -5.26 -29.06 -3.49
C THR A 443 -5.25 -27.54 -3.37
N SER A 444 -5.10 -27.04 -2.14
CA SER A 444 -4.95 -25.61 -1.86
C SER A 444 -3.69 -24.97 -2.49
N VAL A 445 -2.75 -25.80 -2.94
CA VAL A 445 -1.47 -25.39 -3.55
C VAL A 445 -1.38 -25.70 -5.04
N GLY A 446 -2.44 -26.24 -5.66
CA GLY A 446 -2.50 -26.48 -7.10
C GLY A 446 -3.12 -27.83 -7.45
N GLY A 447 -2.84 -28.32 -8.65
CA GLY A 447 -3.16 -29.71 -9.00
C GLY A 447 -2.13 -30.66 -8.40
N ASP A 448 -2.58 -31.78 -7.87
CA ASP A 448 -1.77 -32.86 -7.32
C ASP A 448 -2.15 -34.19 -7.98
N LEU A 449 -1.21 -35.14 -8.02
CA LEU A 449 -1.41 -36.49 -8.54
C LEU A 449 -1.41 -37.48 -7.39
N LEU A 450 -2.41 -38.36 -7.36
CA LEU A 450 -2.61 -39.33 -6.29
C LEU A 450 -2.78 -40.72 -6.86
N GLY A 451 -2.04 -41.70 -6.35
CA GLY A 451 -2.36 -43.10 -6.56
C GLY A 451 -3.57 -43.50 -5.71
N ILE A 452 -4.69 -43.86 -6.33
CA ILE A 452 -5.80 -44.52 -5.64
C ILE A 452 -5.54 -46.02 -5.71
N GLU A 453 -5.47 -46.65 -4.55
CA GLU A 453 -5.15 -48.07 -4.41
C GLU A 453 -6.43 -48.86 -4.09
N VAL A 454 -6.57 -50.02 -4.72
CA VAL A 454 -7.69 -50.94 -4.54
C VAL A 454 -7.14 -52.33 -4.30
N LEU A 455 -7.48 -52.90 -3.15
CA LEU A 455 -7.06 -54.23 -2.76
C LEU A 455 -8.28 -55.15 -2.58
N ILE A 456 -8.21 -56.32 -3.20
CA ILE A 456 -9.27 -57.34 -3.17
C ILE A 456 -8.84 -58.49 -2.27
N MET A 457 -9.67 -58.84 -1.29
CA MET A 457 -9.43 -59.93 -0.35
C MET A 457 -10.63 -60.87 -0.26
N PRO A 458 -10.45 -62.16 0.04
CA PRO A 458 -11.57 -63.06 0.35
C PRO A 458 -12.42 -62.51 1.51
N GLY A 459 -13.74 -62.48 1.36
CA GLY A 459 -14.62 -61.80 2.32
C GLY A 459 -16.11 -62.00 2.06
N LYS A 460 -16.94 -61.08 2.57
CA LYS A 460 -18.41 -61.11 2.50
C LYS A 460 -19.01 -60.02 1.59
N GLY A 461 -18.19 -59.37 0.76
CA GLY A 461 -18.65 -58.30 -0.13
C GLY A 461 -18.62 -56.91 0.46
N ASP A 462 -17.88 -56.70 1.56
CA ASP A 462 -17.77 -55.41 2.24
C ASP A 462 -16.89 -54.44 1.46
N LEU A 463 -17.30 -53.16 1.42
CA LEU A 463 -16.50 -52.05 0.89
C LEU A 463 -15.87 -51.27 2.05
N ILE A 464 -14.54 -51.29 2.13
CA ILE A 464 -13.75 -50.58 3.12
C ILE A 464 -13.12 -49.37 2.44
N LEU A 465 -13.34 -48.17 3.01
CA LEU A 465 -12.84 -46.92 2.47
C LEU A 465 -11.91 -46.27 3.51
N THR A 466 -10.65 -46.02 3.14
CA THR A 466 -9.65 -45.36 4.01
C THR A 466 -9.01 -44.16 3.30
N GLY A 467 -8.62 -43.13 4.06
CA GLY A 467 -8.03 -41.90 3.49
C GLY A 467 -8.67 -40.58 3.90
N GLN A 468 -9.47 -40.55 4.98
CA GLN A 468 -10.24 -39.36 5.40
C GLN A 468 -11.17 -38.82 4.29
N LEU A 469 -11.96 -39.72 3.71
CA LEU A 469 -12.90 -39.42 2.64
C LEU A 469 -14.20 -38.80 3.19
N GLY A 470 -14.61 -37.68 2.61
CA GLY A 470 -15.91 -37.06 2.88
C GLY A 470 -17.09 -37.85 2.33
N ASP A 471 -18.31 -37.42 2.65
CA ASP A 471 -19.54 -38.15 2.34
C ASP A 471 -19.79 -38.26 0.83
N VAL A 472 -19.49 -37.21 0.06
CA VAL A 472 -19.68 -37.19 -1.40
C VAL A 472 -18.72 -38.17 -2.08
N MET A 473 -17.48 -38.23 -1.59
CA MET A 473 -16.49 -39.16 -2.14
C MET A 473 -16.80 -40.62 -1.78
N GLN A 474 -17.36 -40.88 -0.60
CA GLN A 474 -17.87 -42.22 -0.24
C GLN A 474 -19.04 -42.65 -1.11
N GLU A 475 -19.95 -41.73 -1.46
CA GLU A 475 -21.04 -41.99 -2.40
C GLU A 475 -20.50 -42.33 -3.80
N SER A 476 -19.50 -41.57 -4.27
CA SER A 476 -18.81 -41.84 -5.54
C SER A 476 -18.18 -43.23 -5.59
N ALA A 477 -17.52 -43.66 -4.50
CA ALA A 477 -16.94 -45.02 -4.41
C ALA A 477 -18.01 -46.13 -4.49
N ARG A 478 -19.17 -45.91 -3.87
CA ARG A 478 -20.30 -46.86 -3.95
C ARG A 478 -20.90 -46.91 -5.36
N ALA A 479 -20.98 -45.77 -6.04
CA ALA A 479 -21.45 -45.69 -7.42
C ALA A 479 -20.49 -46.42 -8.38
N ALA A 480 -19.17 -46.20 -8.22
CA ALA A 480 -18.13 -46.90 -8.96
C ALA A 480 -18.24 -48.42 -8.79
N LEU A 481 -18.37 -48.90 -7.54
CA LEU A 481 -18.57 -50.32 -7.25
C LEU A 481 -19.86 -50.89 -7.88
N SER A 482 -20.96 -50.12 -7.83
CA SER A 482 -22.23 -50.54 -8.42
C SER A 482 -22.12 -50.69 -9.94
N TYR A 483 -21.38 -49.78 -10.59
CA TYR A 483 -21.07 -49.85 -12.02
C TYR A 483 -20.20 -51.06 -12.37
N ALA A 484 -19.14 -51.32 -11.61
CA ALA A 484 -18.27 -52.49 -11.81
C ALA A 484 -19.04 -53.81 -11.62
N ARG A 485 -19.93 -53.89 -10.61
CA ARG A 485 -20.82 -55.05 -10.39
C ARG A 485 -21.78 -55.29 -11.56
N ALA A 486 -22.36 -54.23 -12.12
CA ALA A 486 -23.29 -54.32 -13.24
C ALA A 486 -22.64 -54.84 -14.54
N ARG A 487 -21.31 -54.71 -14.69
CA ARG A 487 -20.56 -55.08 -15.89
C ARG A 487 -19.55 -56.21 -15.68
N THR A 488 -19.78 -57.07 -14.70
CA THR A 488 -18.95 -58.26 -14.43
C THR A 488 -18.65 -59.11 -15.66
N SER A 489 -19.63 -59.29 -16.55
CA SER A 489 -19.47 -60.02 -17.83
C SER A 489 -18.45 -59.37 -18.76
N ASP A 490 -18.42 -58.05 -18.81
CA ASP A 490 -17.61 -57.26 -19.74
C ASP A 490 -16.14 -57.29 -19.33
N TYR A 491 -15.88 -57.47 -18.02
CA TYR A 491 -14.55 -57.59 -17.43
C TYR A 491 -14.09 -59.05 -17.24
N GLY A 492 -14.85 -60.04 -17.72
CA GLY A 492 -14.50 -61.46 -17.61
C GLY A 492 -14.59 -62.04 -16.19
N LEU A 493 -15.35 -61.40 -15.30
CA LEU A 493 -15.55 -61.84 -13.91
C LEU A 493 -16.78 -62.76 -13.79
N ALA A 494 -16.71 -63.73 -12.89
CA ALA A 494 -17.82 -64.63 -12.62
C ALA A 494 -19.03 -63.89 -11.98
N PRO A 495 -20.28 -64.28 -12.27
CA PRO A 495 -21.44 -63.77 -11.56
C PRO A 495 -21.31 -64.01 -10.05
N GLY A 496 -21.50 -62.98 -9.24
CA GLY A 496 -21.33 -63.05 -7.78
C GLY A 496 -19.88 -62.99 -7.29
N TYR A 497 -18.90 -62.69 -8.16
CA TYR A 497 -17.49 -62.54 -7.76
C TYR A 497 -17.33 -61.58 -6.58
N PHE A 498 -18.03 -60.44 -6.60
CA PHE A 498 -17.95 -59.44 -5.55
C PHE A 498 -18.60 -59.82 -4.22
N ASP A 499 -19.45 -60.85 -4.18
CA ASP A 499 -20.11 -61.28 -2.93
C ASP A 499 -19.16 -62.12 -2.04
N GLY A 500 -18.17 -62.76 -2.66
CA GLY A 500 -17.14 -63.55 -1.97
C GLY A 500 -15.84 -62.80 -1.67
N HIS A 501 -15.76 -61.50 -1.99
CA HIS A 501 -14.56 -60.70 -1.83
C HIS A 501 -14.86 -59.35 -1.18
N ASN A 502 -14.07 -58.97 -0.18
CA ASN A 502 -14.04 -57.61 0.35
C ASN A 502 -13.14 -56.74 -0.54
N ILE A 503 -13.54 -55.48 -0.69
CA ILE A 503 -12.82 -54.48 -1.48
C ILE A 503 -12.38 -53.38 -0.54
N HIS A 504 -11.09 -53.10 -0.52
CA HIS A 504 -10.52 -52.00 0.23
C HIS A 504 -10.00 -50.96 -0.74
N VAL A 505 -10.62 -49.78 -0.77
CA VAL A 505 -10.13 -48.62 -1.50
C VAL A 505 -9.39 -47.71 -0.53
N HIS A 506 -8.10 -47.51 -0.78
CA HIS A 506 -7.29 -46.54 -0.07
C HIS A 506 -7.01 -45.35 -0.98
N VAL A 507 -7.35 -44.17 -0.47
CA VAL A 507 -6.90 -42.90 -1.07
C VAL A 507 -5.88 -42.32 -0.11
N PRO A 508 -4.60 -42.22 -0.48
CA PRO A 508 -3.57 -41.63 0.37
C PRO A 508 -4.03 -40.25 0.85
N ALA A 509 -4.07 -40.08 2.16
CA ALA A 509 -4.45 -38.81 2.75
C ALA A 509 -3.24 -37.87 2.67
N GLY A 510 -3.37 -36.78 1.92
CA GLY A 510 -2.66 -35.56 2.30
C GLY A 510 -3.26 -35.03 3.60
N ALA A 511 -2.64 -34.02 4.23
CA ALA A 511 -3.13 -33.42 5.48
C ALA A 511 -4.54 -32.75 5.39
N ILE A 512 -5.27 -32.91 4.28
CA ILE A 512 -6.52 -32.23 3.95
C ILE A 512 -7.60 -33.29 3.66
N PRO A 513 -8.76 -33.26 4.34
CA PRO A 513 -9.91 -34.11 4.01
C PRO A 513 -10.35 -33.91 2.56
N LYS A 514 -10.59 -35.02 1.84
CA LYS A 514 -10.91 -34.99 0.40
C LYS A 514 -12.39 -35.29 0.23
N ASP A 515 -13.12 -34.35 -0.37
CA ASP A 515 -14.55 -34.51 -0.64
C ASP A 515 -14.89 -33.96 -2.02
N GLY A 516 -15.42 -34.82 -2.89
CA GLY A 516 -15.77 -34.49 -4.27
C GLY A 516 -16.03 -35.74 -5.13
N PRO A 517 -16.92 -35.65 -6.14
CA PRO A 517 -17.29 -36.81 -6.97
C PRO A 517 -16.32 -37.06 -8.15
N SER A 518 -15.30 -36.22 -8.34
CA SER A 518 -14.43 -36.25 -9.53
C SER A 518 -13.58 -37.51 -9.65
N ALA A 519 -13.32 -38.22 -8.54
CA ALA A 519 -12.51 -39.44 -8.53
C ALA A 519 -13.29 -40.70 -8.94
N GLY A 520 -14.58 -40.60 -9.29
CA GLY A 520 -15.41 -41.76 -9.59
C GLY A 520 -14.88 -42.65 -10.71
N ILE A 521 -14.29 -42.07 -11.77
CA ILE A 521 -13.68 -42.83 -12.86
C ILE A 521 -12.34 -43.47 -12.49
N THR A 522 -11.64 -42.92 -11.51
CA THR A 522 -10.35 -43.45 -11.03
C THR A 522 -10.56 -44.62 -10.08
N MET A 523 -11.70 -44.61 -9.36
CA MET A 523 -12.10 -45.71 -8.47
C MET A 523 -12.80 -46.87 -9.18
N ALA A 524 -13.42 -46.62 -10.34
CA ALA A 524 -14.15 -47.61 -11.14
C ALA A 524 -13.21 -48.39 -12.05
#